data_AF-A0A7W0R342-F1
#
_entry.id   AF-A0A7W0R342-F1
#
_cell.length_a   1.000
_cell.length_b   1.000
_cell.length_c   1.000
_cell.angle_alpha   90.00
_cell.angle_beta   90.00
_cell.angle_gamma   90.00
#
_symmetry.space_group_name_H-M   'P 1'
#
loop_
_entity.id
_entity.type
_entity.pdbx_description
1 polymer ?
#
loop_
_entity_poly.entity_id
_entity_poly.type
_entity_poly.pdbx_seq_one_letter_code
_entity_poly.pdbx_strand_id
1 'polypeptide(L)'
;RCREGFVELGFTPVAAEGYEANLVVAMWADDPLPIVGHLLTNHSIMISGGLPPLQGKSLRVGLMGRTATDAMVERVLAGVAEVVEA
;
A
#
# COMPACT_ATOMS: atom_id res chain seq x y z
N ARG A 1 -3.12 10.02 -6.58
CA ARG A 1 -4.20 9.41 -5.76
C ARG A 1 -3.70 8.32 -4.80
N CYS A 2 -3.30 7.13 -5.24
CA CYS A 2 -2.94 6.04 -4.29
C CYS A 2 -1.78 6.42 -3.36
N ARG A 3 -0.67 6.95 -3.92
CA ARG A 3 0.48 7.41 -3.13
C ARG A 3 0.11 8.54 -2.16
N GLU A 4 -0.62 9.55 -2.64
CA GLU A 4 -1.11 10.66 -1.80
C GLU A 4 -1.94 10.14 -0.63
N GLY A 5 -2.89 9.23 -0.86
CA GLY A 5 -3.74 8.71 0.21
C GLY A 5 -2.95 7.93 1.28
N PHE A 6 -1.91 7.19 0.88
CA PHE A 6 -1.00 6.58 1.86
C PHE A 6 -0.19 7.64 2.64
N VAL A 7 0.21 8.75 2.00
CA VAL A 7 0.87 9.87 2.70
C VAL A 7 -0.07 10.53 3.71
N GLU A 8 -1.34 10.70 3.36
CA GLU A 8 -2.37 11.20 4.29
C GLU A 8 -2.58 10.28 5.50
N LEU A 9 -2.41 8.97 5.32
CA LEU A 9 -2.41 7.97 6.38
C LEU A 9 -1.08 7.88 7.16
N GLY A 10 -0.13 8.80 6.91
CA GLY A 10 1.13 8.89 7.65
C GLY A 10 2.28 8.03 7.09
N PHE A 11 2.10 7.37 5.95
CA PHE A 11 3.17 6.60 5.32
C PHE A 11 4.13 7.47 4.52
N THR A 12 5.38 7.02 4.37
CA THR A 12 6.38 7.71 3.56
C THR A 12 6.68 6.91 2.28
N PRO A 13 6.72 7.53 1.08
CA PRO A 13 7.15 6.84 -0.14
C PRO A 13 8.57 6.29 -0.03
N VAL A 14 8.79 5.11 -0.61
CA VAL A 14 10.14 4.53 -0.71
C VAL A 14 10.98 5.26 -1.76
N ALA A 15 10.38 5.59 -2.90
CA ALA A 15 11.07 6.27 -4.00
C ALA A 15 11.18 7.77 -3.72
N ALA A 16 12.29 8.37 -4.16
CA ALA A 16 12.45 9.81 -4.18
C ALA A 16 11.50 10.45 -5.20
N GLU A 17 11.15 11.72 -4.98
CA GLU A 17 10.30 12.50 -5.87
C GLU A 17 10.86 12.50 -7.30
N GLY A 18 10.01 12.16 -8.28
CA GLY A 18 10.36 12.08 -9.70
C GLY A 18 10.93 10.72 -10.15
N TYR A 19 11.13 9.77 -9.23
CA TYR A 19 11.63 8.41 -9.51
C TYR A 19 10.60 7.32 -9.21
N GLU A 20 9.33 7.68 -9.05
CA GLU A 20 8.30 6.75 -8.65
C GLU A 20 7.77 5.92 -9.81
N ALA A 21 7.46 4.64 -9.54
CA ALA A 21 6.76 3.79 -10.50
C ALA A 21 5.25 4.12 -10.53
N ASN A 22 4.68 4.13 -11.73
CA ASN A 22 3.22 4.27 -11.91
C ASN A 22 2.45 3.01 -11.51
N LEU A 23 3.05 1.83 -11.74
CA LEU A 23 2.38 0.54 -11.56
C LEU A 23 2.48 -0.02 -10.15
N VAL A 24 3.48 0.41 -9.37
CA VAL A 24 3.73 -0.11 -8.02
C VAL A 24 3.98 1.07 -7.09
N VAL A 25 3.07 1.28 -6.16
CA VAL A 25 3.25 2.22 -5.06
C VAL A 25 3.96 1.47 -3.94
N ALA A 26 5.13 1.94 -3.54
CA ALA A 26 5.91 1.36 -2.44
C ALA A 26 6.04 2.38 -1.31
N MET A 27 5.63 1.98 -0.10
CA MET A 27 5.65 2.82 1.10
C MET A 27 6.44 2.15 2.22
N TRP A 28 7.19 2.92 3.00
CA TRP A 28 7.83 2.45 4.22
C TRP A 28 6.77 2.06 5.24
N ALA A 29 6.96 0.91 5.89
CA ALA A 29 6.08 0.39 6.93
C ALA A 29 6.90 -0.50 7.87
N ASP A 30 6.94 -0.17 9.16
CA ASP A 30 7.77 -0.88 10.14
C ASP A 30 7.32 -2.33 10.35
N ASP A 31 6.01 -2.57 10.33
CA ASP A 31 5.43 -3.91 10.30
C ASP A 31 4.30 -4.00 9.23
N PRO A 32 4.61 -4.45 8.00
CA PRO A 32 3.61 -4.53 6.95
C PRO A 32 2.67 -5.73 7.08
N LEU A 33 2.98 -6.73 7.91
CA LEU A 33 2.22 -8.00 7.94
C LEU A 33 0.79 -7.85 8.45
N PRO A 34 0.50 -7.07 9.52
CA PRO A 34 -0.87 -6.82 9.96
C PRO A 34 -1.74 -6.20 8.87
N ILE A 35 -1.22 -5.22 8.13
CA ILE A 35 -1.93 -4.55 7.03
C ILE A 35 -2.24 -5.54 5.91
N VAL A 36 -1.23 -6.31 5.47
CA VAL A 36 -1.38 -7.30 4.40
C VAL A 36 -2.42 -8.36 4.80
N GLY A 37 -2.33 -8.86 6.03
CA GLY A 37 -3.24 -9.88 6.57
C GLY A 37 -4.68 -9.38 6.71
N HIS A 38 -4.86 -8.15 7.17
CA HIS A 38 -6.17 -7.52 7.34
C HIS A 38 -6.87 -7.31 5.99
N LEU A 39 -6.18 -6.72 5.02
CA LEU A 39 -6.73 -6.51 3.68
C LEU A 39 -7.09 -7.83 2.98
N LEU A 40 -6.24 -8.85 3.13
CA LEU A 40 -6.53 -10.15 2.52
C LEU A 40 -7.75 -10.81 3.19
N THR A 41 -7.77 -10.88 4.51
CA THR A 41 -8.78 -11.63 5.27
C THR A 41 -10.14 -10.94 5.26
N ASN A 42 -10.17 -9.62 5.46
CA ASN A 42 -11.41 -8.88 5.69
C ASN A 42 -11.95 -8.22 4.41
N HIS A 43 -11.08 -7.91 3.46
CA HIS A 43 -11.46 -7.18 2.25
C HIS A 43 -11.26 -7.98 0.96
N SER A 44 -10.67 -9.18 1.03
CA SER A 44 -10.25 -9.97 -0.14
C SER A 44 -9.34 -9.19 -1.09
N ILE A 45 -8.54 -8.28 -0.54
CA ILE A 45 -7.61 -7.42 -1.29
C ILE A 45 -6.18 -7.94 -1.05
N MET A 46 -5.51 -8.29 -2.13
CA MET A 46 -4.12 -8.73 -2.07
C MET A 46 -3.18 -7.55 -2.35
N ILE A 47 -2.39 -7.20 -1.33
CA ILE A 47 -1.18 -6.40 -1.48
C ILE A 47 0.01 -7.21 -0.99
N SER A 48 1.22 -6.64 -0.99
CA SER A 48 2.41 -7.38 -0.55
C SER A 48 3.33 -6.51 0.30
N GLY A 49 4.16 -7.16 1.10
CA GLY A 49 5.32 -6.51 1.69
C GLY A 49 6.41 -6.18 0.66
N GLY A 50 7.50 -5.62 1.16
CA GLY A 50 8.73 -5.38 0.42
C GLY A 50 9.37 -6.66 -0.11
N LEU A 51 10.17 -6.49 -1.15
CA LEU A 51 11.09 -7.50 -1.67
C LEU A 51 12.52 -7.12 -1.26
N PRO A 52 13.50 -8.04 -1.22
CA PRO A 52 14.89 -7.68 -0.97
C PRO A 52 15.34 -6.50 -1.84
N PRO A 53 15.97 -5.44 -1.27
CA PRO A 53 16.50 -5.34 0.10
C PRO A 53 15.51 -4.81 1.16
N LEU A 54 14.25 -4.57 0.81
CA LEU A 54 13.24 -3.88 1.63
C LEU A 54 12.24 -4.83 2.33
N GLN A 55 12.53 -6.13 2.34
CA GLN A 55 11.66 -7.13 2.95
C GLN A 55 11.44 -6.82 4.44
N GLY A 56 10.17 -6.85 4.87
CA GLY A 56 9.77 -6.57 6.24
C GLY A 56 9.79 -5.09 6.65
N LYS A 57 10.14 -4.17 5.74
CA LYS A 57 10.26 -2.72 6.03
C LYS A 57 9.38 -1.85 5.14
N SER A 58 8.68 -2.45 4.20
CA SER A 58 7.85 -1.72 3.24
C SER A 58 6.64 -2.55 2.83
N LEU A 59 5.65 -1.87 2.28
CA LEU A 59 4.52 -2.46 1.57
C LEU A 59 4.50 -1.99 0.13
N ARG A 60 3.84 -2.77 -0.73
CA ARG A 60 3.69 -2.51 -2.15
C ARG A 60 2.25 -2.77 -2.60
N VAL A 61 1.70 -1.80 -3.32
CA VAL A 61 0.38 -1.87 -3.95
C VAL A 61 0.53 -1.84 -5.46
N GLY A 62 0.06 -2.89 -6.12
CA GLY A 62 0.06 -2.98 -7.58
C GLY A 62 -1.19 -2.35 -8.18
N LEU A 63 -1.00 -1.41 -9.10
CA LEU A 63 -2.06 -0.72 -9.86
C LEU A 63 -1.99 -1.19 -11.32
N MET A 64 -2.57 -2.36 -11.62
CA MET A 64 -2.41 -3.01 -12.92
C MET A 64 -3.74 -3.54 -13.48
N GLY A 65 -3.91 -3.42 -14.79
CA GLY A 65 -5.06 -4.01 -15.49
C GLY A 65 -6.41 -3.53 -14.96
N ARG A 66 -7.33 -4.46 -14.70
CA ARG A 66 -8.73 -4.16 -14.34
C ARG A 66 -8.89 -3.59 -12.93
N THR A 67 -7.89 -3.69 -12.06
CA THR A 67 -7.94 -3.19 -10.68
C THR A 67 -7.29 -1.82 -10.53
N ALA A 68 -6.71 -1.26 -11.60
CA ALA A 68 -6.16 0.09 -11.63
C ALA A 68 -7.29 1.13 -11.73
N THR A 69 -8.18 1.16 -10.75
CA THR A 69 -9.32 2.07 -10.67
C THR A 69 -9.30 2.84 -9.36
N ASP A 70 -9.85 4.04 -9.38
CA ASP A 70 -9.94 4.89 -8.19
C ASP A 70 -10.76 4.23 -7.07
N ALA A 71 -11.85 3.55 -7.42
CA ALA A 71 -12.67 2.81 -6.45
C ALA A 71 -11.89 1.69 -5.75
N MET A 72 -10.94 1.03 -6.45
CA MET A 72 -10.09 0.02 -5.82
C MET A 72 -9.04 0.68 -4.91
N VAL A 73 -8.46 1.80 -5.34
CA VAL A 73 -7.53 2.58 -4.51
C VAL A 73 -8.21 3.03 -3.21
N GLU A 74 -9.43 3.54 -3.28
CA GLU A 74 -10.21 3.95 -2.10
C GLU A 74 -10.47 2.79 -1.15
N ARG A 75 -10.81 1.61 -1.67
CA ARG A 75 -10.99 0.38 -0.85
C ARG A 75 -9.70 -0.07 -0.17
N VAL A 76 -8.56 0.00 -0.87
CA VAL A 76 -7.25 -0.30 -0.29
C VAL A 76 -6.96 0.66 0.86
N LEU A 77 -7.10 1.97 0.63
CA LEU A 77 -6.79 2.99 1.64
C LEU A 77 -7.70 2.88 2.87
N ALA A 78 -9.00 2.64 2.68
CA ALA A 78 -9.93 2.42 3.78
C ALA A 78 -9.54 1.22 4.64
N GLY A 79 -9.22 0.07 4.01
CA GLY A 79 -8.77 -1.11 4.76
C GLY A 79 -7.40 -0.95 5.42
N VAL A 80 -6.54 -0.06 4.92
CA VAL A 80 -5.29 0.31 5.61
C VAL A 80 -5.59 1.19 6.82
N ALA A 81 -6.45 2.19 6.69
CA ALA A 81 -6.85 3.09 7.76
C ALA A 81 -7.39 2.33 8.98
N GLU A 82 -8.22 1.30 8.76
CA GLU A 82 -8.73 0.41 9.81
C GLU A 82 -7.64 -0.26 10.66
N VAL A 83 -6.42 -0.42 10.14
CA VAL A 83 -5.29 -1.03 10.86
C VAL A 83 -4.42 0.01 11.55
N VAL A 84 -4.23 1.18 10.95
CA VAL A 84 -3.31 2.21 11.48
C VAL A 84 -3.97 3.17 12.46
N GLU A 85 -5.30 3.28 12.44
CA GLU A 85 -6.08 4.10 13.38
C GLU A 85 -6.63 3.31 14.57
N ALA A 86 -6.42 1.98 14.60
CA ALA A 86 -6.82 1.08 15.68
C ALA A 86 -5.80 1.07 16.83
#